data_AF-A0AAV2HUX5-F1
#
_entry.id   AF-A0AAV2HUX5-F1
#
_cell.length_a   1.000
_cell.length_b   1.000
_cell.length_c   1.000
_cell.angle_alpha   90.00
_cell.angle_beta   90.00
_cell.angle_gamma   90.00
#
_symmetry.space_group_name_H-M   'P 1'
#
loop_
_entity.id
_entity.type
_entity.pdbx_description
1 polymer ?
#
loop_
_entity_poly.entity_id
_entity_poly.type
_entity_poly.pdbx_seq_one_letter_code
_entity_poly.pdbx_strand_id
1 'polypeptide(L)'
;MYLEYFKNPCYEASSWHPSFPSKIQCLPYFHVLGSDKCGTTVFHARLTSHPLILKNDGGLGKETYYWSWLRYGIYSSYEGCGSYARRSQTFCSRWIKWLSLIISKIGDATPMDFWDFRGWQLDPQNEGLPEPRFLTPHAMRHLYKDPRFFLLFRNPIDRLYSDYVFLGYGFTAHKFARDVPIAIDMMRD
;
A
#
# COMPACT_ATOMS: atom_id res chain seq x y z
N MET A 1 -19.55 -8.98 6.44
CA MET A 1 -19.68 -8.17 7.66
C MET A 1 -18.37 -8.28 8.44
N TYR A 2 -17.89 -7.19 9.07
CA TYR A 2 -16.64 -7.22 9.84
C TYR A 2 -16.86 -7.79 11.25
N LEU A 3 -15.85 -8.49 11.75
CA LEU A 3 -15.76 -9.09 13.08
C LEU A 3 -15.25 -8.04 14.07
N GLU A 4 -16.15 -7.52 14.92
CA GLU A 4 -15.87 -6.34 15.76
C GLU A 4 -14.86 -6.58 16.89
N TYR A 5 -14.58 -7.84 17.23
CA TYR A 5 -13.63 -8.19 18.28
C TYR A 5 -12.17 -8.05 17.85
N PHE A 6 -11.88 -7.95 16.55
CA PHE A 6 -10.54 -7.63 16.07
C PHE A 6 -10.34 -6.12 15.92
N LYS A 7 -9.11 -5.65 16.17
CA LYS A 7 -8.77 -4.26 15.84
C LYS A 7 -8.73 -4.03 14.33
N ASN A 8 -8.04 -4.89 13.58
CA ASN A 8 -8.07 -4.86 12.12
C ASN A 8 -9.47 -5.17 11.59
N PRO A 9 -9.90 -4.59 10.45
CA PRO A 9 -11.14 -4.97 9.78
C PRO A 9 -11.05 -6.41 9.26
N CYS A 10 -11.55 -7.37 10.03
CA CYS A 10 -11.49 -8.79 9.70
C CYS A 10 -12.87 -9.36 9.34
N TYR A 11 -12.93 -10.31 8.43
CA TYR A 11 -14.16 -11.01 8.02
C TYR A 11 -13.88 -12.49 7.77
N GLU A 12 -14.92 -13.31 7.84
CA GLU A 12 -14.81 -14.71 7.46
C GLU A 12 -14.85 -14.84 5.93
N ALA A 13 -13.78 -15.39 5.36
CA ALA A 13 -13.74 -15.75 3.95
C ALA A 13 -14.23 -17.19 3.78
N SER A 14 -15.14 -17.38 2.83
CA SER A 14 -15.63 -18.71 2.45
C SER A 14 -14.47 -19.56 1.91
N SER A 15 -14.41 -20.80 2.35
CA SER A 15 -13.50 -21.79 1.80
C SER A 15 -14.04 -22.27 0.45
N TRP A 16 -13.15 -22.45 -0.53
CA TRP A 16 -13.51 -23.03 -1.84
C TRP A 16 -13.97 -24.48 -1.76
N HIS A 17 -13.77 -25.14 -0.60
CA HIS A 17 -14.17 -26.52 -0.36
C HIS A 17 -14.92 -26.63 0.98
N PRO A 18 -16.09 -27.28 1.04
CA PRO A 18 -16.92 -27.38 2.25
C PRO A 18 -16.22 -27.99 3.47
N SER A 19 -15.19 -28.81 3.24
CA SER A 19 -14.44 -29.50 4.29
C SER A 19 -13.34 -28.66 4.93
N PHE A 20 -13.02 -27.48 4.38
CA PHE A 20 -12.06 -26.58 5.01
C PHE A 20 -12.79 -25.55 5.87
N PRO A 21 -12.31 -25.30 7.10
CA PRO A 21 -12.89 -24.26 7.94
C PRO A 21 -12.79 -22.89 7.26
N SER A 22 -13.75 -22.01 7.55
CA SER A 22 -13.70 -20.60 7.14
C SER A 22 -12.39 -19.97 7.63
N LYS A 23 -11.75 -19.19 6.77
CA LYS A 23 -10.50 -18.50 7.11
C LYS A 23 -10.81 -17.05 7.46
N ILE A 24 -10.27 -16.57 8.57
CA ILE A 24 -10.38 -15.15 8.93
C ILE A 24 -9.40 -14.36 8.05
N GLN A 25 -9.93 -13.45 7.25
CA GLN A 25 -9.18 -12.51 6.45
C GLN A 25 -9.27 -11.11 7.08
N CYS A 26 -8.19 -10.35 7.03
CA CYS A 26 -8.11 -9.03 7.64
C CYS A 26 -7.52 -8.03 6.66
N LEU A 27 -8.10 -6.84 6.64
CA LEU A 27 -7.53 -5.69 5.98
C LEU A 27 -6.60 -4.93 6.95
N PRO A 28 -5.68 -4.10 6.43
CA PRO A 28 -4.88 -3.20 7.25
C PRO A 28 -5.73 -2.27 8.14
N TYR A 29 -5.27 -2.07 9.37
CA TYR A 29 -5.85 -1.13 10.33
C TYR A 29 -5.57 0.33 9.97
N PHE A 30 -4.41 0.59 9.37
CA PHE A 30 -3.96 1.90 8.95
C PHE A 30 -3.14 1.79 7.68
N HIS A 31 -3.00 2.91 6.97
CA HIS A 31 -2.12 3.05 5.82
C HIS A 31 -1.13 4.19 6.03
N VAL A 32 0.12 3.96 5.68
CA VAL A 32 1.16 4.98 5.57
C VAL A 32 1.36 5.27 4.08
N LEU A 33 0.72 6.35 3.66
CA LEU A 33 0.65 6.84 2.29
C LEU A 33 1.58 8.05 2.11
N GLY A 34 1.73 8.48 0.87
CA GLY A 34 2.47 9.69 0.50
C GLY A 34 3.53 9.37 -0.55
N SER A 35 4.30 10.36 -0.96
CA SER A 35 5.26 10.14 -2.03
C SER A 35 6.50 9.39 -1.54
N ASP A 36 7.15 8.69 -2.45
CA ASP A 36 8.48 8.14 -2.17
C ASP A 36 9.43 9.22 -1.70
N LYS A 37 10.41 8.80 -0.91
CA LYS A 37 11.47 9.64 -0.35
C LYS A 37 11.00 10.66 0.71
N CYS A 38 9.75 10.56 1.17
CA CYS A 38 9.20 11.31 2.30
C CYS A 38 9.44 10.66 3.68
N GLY A 39 10.17 9.53 3.75
CA GLY A 39 10.52 8.88 5.02
C GLY A 39 9.50 7.85 5.54
N THR A 40 8.62 7.33 4.67
CA THR A 40 7.62 6.30 5.02
C THR A 40 8.23 5.06 5.69
N THR A 41 9.42 4.61 5.25
CA THR A 41 10.14 3.48 5.87
C THR A 41 10.54 3.75 7.32
N VAL A 42 11.10 4.94 7.60
CA VAL A 42 11.51 5.33 8.97
C VAL A 42 10.28 5.49 9.86
N PHE A 43 9.22 6.12 9.34
CA PHE A 43 7.97 6.28 10.06
C PHE A 43 7.33 4.92 10.41
N HIS A 44 7.25 4.00 9.44
CA HIS A 44 6.74 2.65 9.67
C HIS A 44 7.59 1.86 10.65
N ALA A 45 8.93 1.97 10.58
CA ALA A 45 9.83 1.34 11.54
C ALA A 45 9.60 1.85 12.97
N ARG A 46 9.31 3.15 13.14
CA ARG A 46 8.94 3.72 14.45
C ARG A 46 7.57 3.23 14.92
N LEU A 47 6.57 3.17 14.04
CA LEU A 47 5.26 2.61 14.39
C LEU A 47 5.37 1.16 14.87
N THR A 48 6.07 0.32 14.11
CA THR A 48 6.27 -1.11 14.43
C THR A 48 7.23 -1.38 15.59
N SER A 49 7.83 -0.34 16.18
CA SER A 49 8.53 -0.47 17.47
C SER A 49 7.56 -0.61 18.65
N HIS A 50 6.30 -0.21 18.47
CA HIS A 50 5.26 -0.41 19.47
C HIS A 50 4.82 -1.89 19.50
N PRO A 51 4.75 -2.55 20.67
CA PRO A 51 4.52 -4.00 20.76
C PRO A 51 3.17 -4.47 20.20
N LEU A 52 2.18 -3.58 20.10
CA LEU A 52 0.87 -3.85 19.52
C LEU A 52 0.75 -3.49 18.02
N ILE A 53 1.84 -3.08 17.37
CA ILE A 53 1.85 -2.79 15.93
C ILE A 53 2.79 -3.76 15.25
N LEU A 54 2.23 -4.61 14.40
CA LEU A 54 2.97 -5.66 13.71
C LEU A 54 3.30 -5.25 12.28
N LYS A 55 4.43 -5.78 11.78
CA LYS A 55 4.82 -5.70 10.37
C LYS A 55 3.88 -6.58 9.52
N ASN A 56 3.64 -6.19 8.28
CA ASN A 56 2.94 -7.05 7.33
C ASN A 56 3.93 -7.95 6.57
N ASP A 57 3.42 -8.81 5.68
CA ASP A 57 4.22 -9.73 4.86
C ASP A 57 4.72 -9.12 3.55
N GLY A 58 4.49 -7.82 3.35
CA GLY A 58 4.89 -7.10 2.16
C GLY A 58 6.40 -6.87 2.06
N GLY A 59 6.80 -6.15 1.00
CA GLY A 59 8.16 -5.66 0.82
C GLY A 59 8.65 -4.89 2.04
N LEU A 60 9.87 -5.19 2.50
CA LEU A 60 10.48 -4.61 3.71
C LEU A 60 9.65 -4.80 4.99
N GLY A 61 8.69 -5.74 5.00
CA GLY A 61 7.73 -5.95 6.08
C GLY A 61 6.71 -4.82 6.23
N LYS A 62 6.45 -4.06 5.14
CA LYS A 62 5.54 -2.91 5.17
C LYS A 62 4.74 -2.66 3.89
N GLU A 63 5.24 -2.99 2.70
CA GLU A 63 4.63 -2.58 1.42
C GLU A 63 3.94 -3.75 0.73
N THR A 64 2.60 -3.76 0.68
CA THR A 64 1.88 -4.83 -0.03
C THR A 64 1.87 -4.65 -1.55
N TYR A 65 2.05 -3.40 -2.03
CA TYR A 65 1.96 -2.99 -3.44
C TYR A 65 0.64 -3.33 -4.14
N TYR A 66 -0.40 -3.64 -3.36
CA TYR A 66 -1.64 -4.14 -3.94
C TYR A 66 -2.37 -3.09 -4.76
N TRP A 67 -2.62 -1.92 -4.17
CA TRP A 67 -3.50 -0.95 -4.79
C TRP A 67 -2.87 -0.27 -6.00
N SER A 68 -1.58 0.03 -5.94
CA SER A 68 -0.87 0.65 -7.07
C SER A 68 -0.58 -0.34 -8.20
N TRP A 69 -0.19 -1.60 -7.90
CA TRP A 69 0.42 -2.48 -8.90
C TRP A 69 -0.23 -3.86 -9.01
N LEU A 70 -0.30 -4.61 -7.91
CA LEU A 70 -0.57 -6.05 -7.99
C LEU A 70 -2.04 -6.37 -8.28
N ARG A 71 -2.96 -5.48 -7.89
CA ARG A 71 -4.35 -5.52 -8.34
C ARG A 71 -4.49 -5.44 -9.86
N TYR A 72 -3.52 -4.82 -10.53
CA TYR A 72 -3.53 -4.63 -11.98
C TYR A 72 -2.61 -5.60 -12.73
N GLY A 73 -1.91 -6.50 -12.03
CA GLY A 73 -0.90 -7.37 -12.64
C GLY A 73 0.32 -6.59 -13.15
N ILE A 74 0.61 -5.43 -12.57
CA ILE A 74 1.80 -4.64 -12.89
C ILE A 74 2.97 -5.19 -12.04
N TYR A 75 4.11 -5.49 -12.67
CA TYR A 75 5.31 -6.11 -12.07
C TYR A 75 5.17 -7.56 -11.56
N SER A 76 3.97 -8.14 -11.54
CA SER A 76 3.74 -9.54 -11.15
C SER A 76 2.42 -10.06 -11.72
N SER A 77 2.10 -11.33 -11.45
CA SER A 77 0.78 -11.89 -11.78
C SER A 77 -0.34 -11.12 -11.06
N TYR A 78 -1.47 -10.97 -11.74
CA TYR A 78 -2.67 -10.37 -11.17
C TYR A 78 -3.03 -10.99 -9.82
N GLU A 79 -3.31 -10.13 -8.84
CA GLU A 79 -3.77 -10.55 -7.53
C GLU A 79 -5.16 -10.01 -7.21
N GLY A 80 -6.05 -10.91 -6.79
CA GLY A 80 -7.36 -10.55 -6.27
C GLY A 80 -7.30 -10.02 -4.83
N CYS A 81 -8.42 -9.49 -4.34
CA CYS A 81 -8.56 -8.93 -2.99
C CYS A 81 -8.22 -9.95 -1.87
N GLY A 82 -8.45 -11.25 -2.11
CA GLY A 82 -8.04 -12.30 -1.16
C GLY A 82 -6.52 -12.39 -0.96
N SER A 83 -5.73 -12.10 -2.00
CA SER A 83 -4.26 -12.06 -1.90
C SER A 83 -3.79 -10.80 -1.16
N TYR A 84 -4.48 -9.67 -1.35
CA TYR A 84 -4.25 -8.46 -0.58
C TYR A 84 -4.47 -8.67 0.92
N ALA A 85 -5.62 -9.24 1.30
CA ALA A 85 -5.91 -9.58 2.68
C ALA A 85 -4.87 -10.55 3.27
N ARG A 86 -4.38 -11.50 2.46
CA ARG A 86 -3.33 -12.44 2.87
C ARG A 86 -1.99 -11.75 3.14
N ARG A 87 -1.56 -10.78 2.31
CA ARG A 87 -0.29 -10.05 2.52
C ARG A 87 -0.38 -8.94 3.58
N SER A 88 -1.58 -8.41 3.76
CA SER A 88 -1.94 -7.49 4.83
C SER A 88 -1.99 -8.17 6.20
N GLN A 89 -2.00 -9.49 6.21
CA GLN A 89 -1.73 -10.29 7.39
C GLN A 89 -0.23 -10.58 7.40
N THR A 90 0.44 -10.38 8.54
CA THR A 90 1.64 -11.16 8.79
C THR A 90 1.20 -12.61 8.67
N PHE A 91 1.86 -13.42 7.84
CA PHE A 91 1.54 -14.82 7.66
C PHE A 91 1.41 -15.35 9.07
N CYS A 92 0.31 -16.04 9.32
CA CYS A 92 0.06 -16.77 10.54
C CYS A 92 1.09 -17.92 10.65
N SER A 93 2.38 -17.57 10.65
CA SER A 93 3.52 -18.42 10.84
C SER A 93 3.78 -18.44 12.34
N ARG A 94 2.97 -19.31 12.95
CA ARG A 94 3.41 -20.34 13.89
C ARG A 94 3.50 -20.05 15.38
N TRP A 95 3.42 -18.80 15.87
CA TRP A 95 3.54 -18.57 17.34
C TRP A 95 2.77 -17.38 17.94
N ILE A 96 1.97 -16.64 17.17
CA ILE A 96 1.16 -15.54 17.72
C ILE A 96 -0.14 -16.14 18.29
N LYS A 97 -0.29 -16.09 19.62
CA LYS A 97 -1.50 -16.54 20.32
C LYS A 97 -2.72 -15.78 19.77
N TRP A 98 -3.88 -16.42 19.70
CA TRP A 98 -5.15 -15.78 19.26
C TRP A 98 -5.41 -14.41 19.93
N LEU A 99 -5.09 -14.29 21.22
CA LEU A 99 -5.18 -13.05 21.99
C LEU A 99 -4.34 -11.90 21.41
N SER A 100 -3.13 -12.20 20.92
CA SER A 100 -2.26 -11.19 20.30
C SER A 100 -2.80 -10.69 18.95
N LEU A 101 -3.55 -11.50 18.20
CA LEU A 101 -4.23 -11.05 16.96
C LEU A 101 -5.43 -10.15 17.23
N ILE A 102 -6.16 -10.41 18.32
CA ILE A 102 -7.30 -9.57 18.76
C ILE A 102 -6.85 -8.14 19.06
N ILE A 103 -5.69 -7.97 19.71
CA ILE A 103 -5.21 -6.67 20.20
C ILE A 103 -4.26 -5.94 19.25
N SER A 104 -3.55 -6.68 18.39
CA SER A 104 -2.53 -6.09 17.51
C SER A 104 -3.14 -5.40 16.30
N LYS A 105 -2.39 -4.44 15.76
CA LYS A 105 -2.73 -3.69 14.56
C LYS A 105 -1.66 -3.95 13.50
N ILE A 106 -2.08 -4.33 12.30
CA ILE A 106 -1.20 -4.43 11.13
C ILE A 106 -1.58 -3.31 10.16
N GLY A 107 -0.59 -2.60 9.62
CA GLY A 107 -0.79 -1.56 8.62
C GLY A 107 -0.19 -1.91 7.26
N ASP A 108 -0.60 -1.18 6.24
CA ASP A 108 0.10 -1.10 4.95
C ASP A 108 0.89 0.21 4.91
N ALA A 109 2.08 0.20 4.33
CA ALA A 109 2.91 1.37 4.19
C ALA A 109 3.51 1.49 2.79
N THR A 110 2.72 1.12 1.78
CA THR A 110 2.99 1.33 0.36
C THR A 110 2.79 2.81 0.01
N PRO A 111 3.85 3.59 -0.27
CA PRO A 111 3.72 5.02 -0.56
C PRO A 111 2.93 5.26 -1.86
N MET A 112 3.19 4.42 -2.86
CA MET A 112 2.67 4.50 -4.23
C MET A 112 1.16 4.51 -4.31
N ASP A 113 0.47 3.88 -3.36
CA ASP A 113 -1.00 3.82 -3.30
C ASP A 113 -1.64 5.21 -3.23
N PHE A 114 -0.87 6.23 -2.85
CA PHE A 114 -1.29 7.62 -2.86
C PHE A 114 -1.40 8.24 -4.25
N TRP A 115 -0.54 7.88 -5.19
CA TRP A 115 -0.35 8.66 -6.43
C TRP A 115 -0.23 7.82 -7.71
N ASP A 116 0.18 6.56 -7.62
CA ASP A 116 0.35 5.72 -8.80
C ASP A 116 -0.98 5.07 -9.20
N PHE A 117 -1.73 5.79 -10.03
CA PHE A 117 -2.98 5.33 -10.60
C PHE A 117 -2.85 4.91 -12.07
N ARG A 118 -1.63 4.68 -12.56
CA ARG A 118 -1.40 4.40 -13.99
C ARG A 118 -2.16 3.17 -14.50
N GLY A 119 -2.45 2.21 -13.63
CA GLY A 119 -3.24 1.02 -13.94
C GLY A 119 -4.76 1.25 -14.06
N TRP A 120 -5.27 2.48 -13.94
CA TRP A 120 -6.72 2.74 -13.88
C TRP A 120 -7.51 2.18 -15.07
N GLN A 121 -6.92 2.17 -16.27
CA GLN A 121 -7.55 1.64 -17.49
C GLN A 121 -7.75 0.12 -17.46
N LEU A 122 -7.03 -0.58 -16.59
CA LEU A 122 -7.14 -2.02 -16.40
C LEU A 122 -8.28 -2.40 -15.44
N ASP A 123 -8.94 -1.42 -14.81
CA ASP A 123 -10.17 -1.67 -14.05
C ASP A 123 -11.34 -1.80 -15.03
N PRO A 124 -12.09 -2.93 -15.03
CA PRO A 124 -13.24 -3.10 -15.92
C PRO A 124 -14.29 -1.99 -15.77
N GLN A 125 -14.37 -1.33 -14.62
CA GLN A 125 -15.31 -0.22 -14.40
C GLN A 125 -14.88 1.08 -15.09
N ASN A 126 -13.67 1.13 -15.63
CA ASN A 126 -13.12 2.25 -16.40
C ASN A 126 -12.96 1.93 -17.89
N GLU A 127 -13.41 0.76 -18.35
CA GLU A 127 -13.23 0.31 -19.73
C GLU A 127 -13.82 1.31 -20.73
N GLY A 128 -13.00 1.71 -21.71
CA GLY A 128 -13.40 2.63 -22.78
C GLY A 128 -13.56 4.10 -22.38
N LEU A 129 -13.26 4.47 -21.13
CA LEU A 129 -13.36 5.86 -20.69
C LEU A 129 -12.10 6.68 -21.05
N PRO A 130 -12.23 7.98 -21.38
CA PRO A 130 -11.08 8.85 -21.63
C PRO A 130 -10.37 9.28 -20.33
N GLU A 131 -11.05 9.18 -19.19
CA GLU A 131 -10.56 9.54 -17.86
C GLU A 131 -11.07 8.55 -16.80
N PRO A 132 -10.36 8.37 -15.67
CA PRO A 132 -10.76 7.40 -14.65
C PRO A 132 -12.04 7.83 -13.92
N ARG A 133 -13.07 6.98 -13.98
CA ARG A 133 -14.27 7.12 -13.14
C ARG A 133 -14.06 6.52 -11.75
N PHE A 134 -13.30 5.43 -11.66
CA PHE A 134 -12.97 4.71 -10.44
C PHE A 134 -11.47 4.63 -10.24
N LEU A 135 -11.03 4.83 -9.00
CA LEU A 135 -9.63 4.83 -8.58
C LEU A 135 -9.48 4.11 -7.25
N THR A 136 -8.25 3.85 -6.82
CA THR A 136 -7.94 3.27 -5.52
C THR A 136 -8.71 3.90 -4.36
N PRO A 137 -8.80 5.24 -4.20
CA PRO A 137 -9.60 5.83 -3.12
C PRO A 137 -11.08 5.43 -3.13
N HIS A 138 -11.67 5.25 -4.31
CA HIS A 138 -13.06 4.79 -4.46
C HIS A 138 -13.21 3.33 -4.00
N ALA A 139 -12.27 2.47 -4.39
CA ALA A 139 -12.25 1.07 -3.97
C ALA A 139 -12.03 0.93 -2.45
N MET A 140 -11.10 1.73 -1.88
CA MET A 140 -10.86 1.76 -0.44
C MET A 140 -12.10 2.25 0.32
N ARG A 141 -12.80 3.29 -0.16
CA ARG A 141 -14.05 3.76 0.46
C ARG A 141 -15.13 2.69 0.47
N HIS A 142 -15.20 1.86 -0.56
CA HIS A 142 -16.17 0.77 -0.63
C HIS A 142 -15.84 -0.37 0.35
N LEU A 143 -14.55 -0.68 0.51
CA LEU A 143 -14.10 -1.80 1.33
C LEU A 143 -13.97 -1.44 2.81
N TYR A 144 -13.38 -0.30 3.15
CA TYR A 144 -13.15 0.10 4.54
C TYR A 144 -14.33 0.87 5.12
N LYS A 145 -14.68 0.54 6.37
CA LYS A 145 -15.67 1.32 7.14
C LYS A 145 -15.09 2.64 7.66
N ASP A 146 -13.89 2.57 8.25
CA ASP A 146 -13.21 3.71 8.89
C ASP A 146 -11.68 3.57 8.73
N PRO A 147 -11.13 3.80 7.54
CA PRO A 147 -9.70 3.63 7.30
C PRO A 147 -8.89 4.77 7.91
N ARG A 148 -7.73 4.45 8.48
CA ARG A 148 -6.82 5.44 9.08
C ARG A 148 -5.64 5.68 8.15
N PHE A 149 -5.44 6.93 7.76
CA PHE A 149 -4.38 7.30 6.81
C PHE A 149 -3.37 8.23 7.46
N PHE A 150 -2.08 7.89 7.31
CA PHE A 150 -0.96 8.79 7.55
C PHE A 150 -0.40 9.19 6.19
N LEU A 151 -0.46 10.47 5.83
CA LEU A 151 0.13 10.98 4.59
C LEU A 151 1.44 11.70 4.91
N LEU A 152 2.53 11.29 4.27
CA LEU A 152 3.84 11.88 4.49
C LEU A 152 4.27 12.73 3.29
N PHE A 153 4.58 13.99 3.58
CA PHE A 153 5.12 14.94 2.62
C PHE A 153 6.50 15.44 3.08
N ARG A 154 7.28 15.90 2.11
CA ARG A 154 8.58 16.55 2.28
C ARG A 154 8.61 17.76 1.36
N ASN A 155 9.53 18.71 1.59
CA ASN A 155 9.82 19.74 0.60
C ASN A 155 9.99 19.09 -0.80
N PRO A 156 9.25 19.56 -1.82
CA PRO A 156 9.18 18.87 -3.11
C PRO A 156 10.52 18.84 -3.84
N ILE A 157 11.38 19.85 -3.67
CA ILE A 157 12.72 19.88 -4.27
C ILE A 157 13.61 18.85 -3.59
N ASP A 158 13.61 18.79 -2.26
CA ASP A 158 14.40 17.79 -1.53
C ASP A 158 13.92 16.37 -1.80
N ARG A 159 12.60 16.18 -1.91
CA ARG A 159 11.99 14.89 -2.26
C ARG A 159 12.47 14.45 -3.64
N LEU A 160 12.38 15.34 -4.64
CA LEU A 160 12.81 15.05 -6.01
C LEU A 160 14.32 14.84 -6.09
N TYR A 161 15.13 15.62 -5.37
CA TYR A 161 16.58 15.40 -5.30
C TYR A 161 16.91 14.03 -4.71
N SER A 162 16.25 13.65 -3.61
CA SER A 162 16.43 12.34 -3.01
C SER A 162 16.04 11.19 -3.94
N ASP A 163 15.04 11.40 -4.79
CA ASP A 163 14.55 10.45 -5.79
C ASP A 163 15.54 10.31 -6.96
N TYR A 164 15.99 11.45 -7.48
CA TYR A 164 17.02 11.55 -8.52
C TYR A 164 18.33 10.84 -8.14
N VAL A 165 18.77 11.02 -6.89
CA VAL A 165 19.93 10.31 -6.32
C VAL A 165 19.65 8.81 -6.16
N PHE A 166 18.45 8.44 -5.69
CA PHE A 166 18.07 7.05 -5.47
C PHE A 166 17.99 6.24 -6.76
N LEU A 167 17.46 6.84 -7.83
CA LEU A 167 17.36 6.24 -9.15
C LEU A 167 18.70 6.26 -9.93
N GLY A 168 19.73 6.90 -9.38
CA GLY A 168 21.07 6.94 -9.98
C GLY A 168 21.19 7.89 -11.19
N TYR A 169 20.24 8.80 -11.38
CA TYR A 169 20.30 9.79 -12.48
C TYR A 169 21.45 10.79 -12.30
N GLY A 170 21.86 11.03 -11.05
CA GLY A 170 23.07 11.77 -10.71
C GLY A 170 23.24 11.94 -9.21
N PHE A 171 24.46 12.34 -8.80
CA PHE A 171 24.86 12.37 -7.39
C PHE A 171 25.29 13.77 -6.91
N THR A 172 25.06 14.82 -7.70
CA THR A 172 25.43 16.19 -7.34
C THR A 172 24.30 17.17 -7.57
N ALA A 173 24.25 18.22 -6.75
CA ALA A 173 23.28 19.31 -6.89
C ALA A 173 23.38 20.01 -8.26
N HIS A 174 24.59 20.10 -8.83
CA HIS A 174 24.79 20.72 -10.14
C HIS A 174 24.15 19.91 -11.28
N LYS A 175 24.30 18.58 -11.27
CA LYS A 175 23.63 17.73 -12.26
C LYS A 175 22.11 17.78 -12.10
N PHE A 176 21.61 17.72 -10.87
CA PHE A 176 20.18 17.87 -10.60
C PHE A 176 19.61 19.19 -11.14
N ALA A 177 20.29 20.32 -10.86
CA ALA A 177 19.85 21.64 -11.31
C ALA A 177 19.85 21.79 -12.84
N ARG A 178 20.69 21.02 -13.55
CA ARG A 178 20.72 20.98 -15.01
C ARG A 178 19.63 20.05 -15.58
N ASP A 179 19.51 18.83 -15.05
CA ASP A 179 18.72 17.77 -15.66
C ASP A 179 17.22 17.93 -15.40
N VAL A 180 16.83 18.40 -14.21
CA VAL A 180 15.41 18.50 -13.84
C VAL A 180 14.64 19.51 -14.68
N PRO A 181 15.12 20.74 -14.93
CA PRO A 181 14.42 21.68 -15.82
C PRO A 181 14.23 21.10 -17.23
N ILE A 182 15.25 20.45 -17.79
CA ILE A 182 15.15 19.78 -19.10
C ILE A 182 14.04 18.74 -19.10
N ALA A 183 13.97 17.89 -18.08
CA ALA A 183 12.93 16.88 -17.96
C ALA A 183 11.52 17.51 -17.78
N ILE A 184 11.41 18.64 -17.08
CA ILE A 184 10.15 19.36 -16.93
C ILE A 184 9.68 19.93 -18.27
N ASP A 185 10.59 20.51 -19.04
CA ASP A 185 10.27 21.06 -20.35
C ASP A 185 9.81 19.96 -21.33
N MET A 186 10.43 18.77 -21.27
CA MET A 186 10.00 17.60 -22.06
C MET A 186 8.58 17.08 -21.74
N MET A 187 8.00 17.45 -20.59
CA MET A 187 6.64 17.04 -20.21
C MET A 187 5.57 18.07 -20.61
N ARG A 188 5.98 19.25 -21.11
CA ARG A 188 5.07 20.34 -21.48
C ARG A 188 4.62 20.28 -22.95
N ASP A 189 5.28 19.42 -23.73
CA ASP A 189 4.97 19.10 -25.12
C ASP A 189 4.21 17.78 -25.23
#